data_AF-A0A7W2YAU6-F1
#
_entry.id   AF-A0A7W2YAU6-F1
#
_cell.length_a   1.000
_cell.length_b   1.000
_cell.length_c   1.000
_cell.angle_alpha   90.00
_cell.angle_beta   90.00
_cell.angle_gamma   90.00
#
_symmetry.space_group_name_H-M   'P 1'
#
loop_
_entity.id
_entity.type
_entity.pdbx_description
1 polymer ?
#
loop_
_entity_poly.entity_id
_entity_poly.type
_entity_poly.pdbx_seq_one_letter_code
_entity_poly.pdbx_strand_id
1 'polypeptide(L)' 'MSSGVQLTEAELLELYGFMEKANELFHQPMNYSDSDKVAKFGQENYPLIRKYYYDVLWDKLPDKVKENILNE' A
#
# COMPACT_ATOMS: atom_id res chain seq x y z
N MET A 1 -3.93 17.77 19.39
CA MET A 1 -4.63 17.65 18.08
C MET A 1 -3.92 16.52 17.35
N SER A 2 -4.63 15.45 16.98
CA SER A 2 -4.01 14.32 16.27
C SER A 2 -3.63 14.81 14.87
N SER A 3 -2.35 15.12 14.66
CA SER A 3 -1.77 15.32 13.33
C SER A 3 -1.60 13.95 12.67
N GLY A 4 -2.73 13.31 12.39
CA GLY A 4 -2.80 12.06 11.64
C GLY A 4 -2.75 12.33 10.14
N VAL A 5 -2.16 11.40 9.39
CA VAL A 5 -2.26 11.36 7.93
C VAL A 5 -3.74 11.31 7.57
N GLN A 6 -4.24 12.35 6.89
CA GLN A 6 -5.62 12.36 6.38
C GLN A 6 -5.62 11.88 4.93
N LEU A 7 -6.34 10.78 4.69
CA LEU A 7 -6.67 10.31 3.36
C LEU A 7 -7.97 10.99 2.90
N THR A 8 -7.98 11.41 1.64
CA THR A 8 -9.21 11.82 0.96
C THR A 8 -10.12 10.60 0.73
N GLU A 9 -11.41 10.83 0.48
CA GLU A 9 -12.34 9.75 0.13
C GLU A 9 -11.88 8.97 -1.11
N ALA A 10 -11.33 9.66 -2.11
CA ALA A 10 -10.77 9.02 -3.30
C ALA A 10 -9.57 8.12 -2.98
N GLU A 11 -8.66 8.56 -2.10
CA GLU A 11 -7.54 7.73 -1.63
C GLU A 11 -8.05 6.54 -0.79
N LEU A 12 -9.09 6.72 0.04
CA LEU A 12 -9.67 5.61 0.79
C LEU A 12 -10.28 4.54 -0.11
N LEU A 13 -11.06 4.94 -1.11
CA LEU A 13 -11.67 4.00 -2.06
C LEU A 13 -10.63 3.28 -2.92
N GLU A 14 -9.60 4.00 -3.37
CA GLU A 14 -8.52 3.43 -4.17
C GLU A 14 -7.66 2.46 -3.36
N LEU A 15 -7.34 2.80 -2.09
CA LEU A 15 -6.69 1.88 -1.16
C LEU A 15 -7.54 0.65 -0.87
N TYR A 16 -8.84 0.82 -0.64
CA TYR A 16 -9.76 -0.29 -0.41
C TYR A 16 -9.76 -1.26 -1.60
N GLY A 17 -9.88 -0.75 -2.83
CA GLY A 17 -9.83 -1.58 -4.04
C GLY A 17 -8.50 -2.31 -4.22
N PHE A 18 -7.37 -1.70 -3.81
CA PHE A 18 -6.09 -2.41 -3.73
C PHE A 18 -6.12 -3.54 -2.70
N MET A 19 -6.67 -3.28 -1.51
CA MET A 19 -6.76 -4.28 -0.44
C MET A 19 -7.66 -5.47 -0.82
N GLU A 20 -8.71 -5.26 -1.60
CA GLU A 20 -9.52 -6.36 -2.15
C GLU A 20 -8.68 -7.26 -3.06
N LYS A 21 -7.95 -6.69 -4.02
CA LYS A 21 -7.06 -7.47 -4.91
C LYS A 21 -5.97 -8.20 -4.14
N ALA A 22 -5.38 -7.55 -3.14
CA ALA A 22 -4.38 -8.15 -2.28
C ALA A 22 -4.98 -9.34 -1.50
N ASN A 23 -6.18 -9.16 -0.94
CA ASN A 23 -6.89 -10.24 -0.26
C ASN A 23 -7.20 -11.41 -1.20
N GLU A 24 -7.64 -11.17 -2.43
CA GLU A 24 -7.85 -12.22 -3.45
C GLU A 24 -6.59 -13.04 -3.73
N LEU A 25 -5.43 -12.38 -3.81
CA LEU A 25 -4.14 -13.06 -4.00
C LEU A 25 -3.72 -13.85 -2.74
N PHE A 26 -3.83 -13.24 -1.56
CA PHE A 26 -3.22 -13.78 -0.34
C PHE A 26 -4.13 -14.70 0.49
N HIS A 27 -5.46 -14.66 0.32
CA HIS A 27 -6.36 -15.48 1.13
C HIS A 27 -6.32 -16.98 0.78
N GLN A 28 -5.81 -17.35 -0.40
CA GLN A 28 -5.61 -18.75 -0.81
C GLN A 28 -4.12 -19.04 -1.02
N PRO A 29 -3.53 -20.01 -0.29
CA PRO A 29 -2.15 -20.43 -0.50
C PRO A 29 -1.78 -20.74 -1.94
N MET A 30 -2.70 -21.34 -2.70
CA MET A 30 -2.50 -21.67 -4.11
C MET A 30 -2.28 -20.44 -4.99
N ASN A 31 -2.81 -19.26 -4.63
CA ASN A 31 -2.70 -18.06 -5.45
C ASN A 31 -1.35 -17.37 -5.30
N TYR A 32 -0.83 -17.22 -4.07
CA TYR A 32 0.50 -16.62 -3.86
C TYR A 32 1.66 -17.60 -4.03
N SER A 33 1.39 -18.92 -4.06
CA SER A 33 2.40 -19.92 -4.42
C SER A 33 2.64 -20.02 -5.94
N ASP A 34 1.76 -19.42 -6.74
CA ASP A 34 1.87 -19.33 -8.19
C ASP A 34 2.68 -18.07 -8.57
N SER A 35 3.90 -18.29 -9.08
CA SER A 35 4.82 -17.19 -9.42
C SER A 35 4.28 -16.26 -10.50
N ASP A 36 3.49 -16.77 -11.44
CA ASP A 36 2.96 -15.96 -12.54
C ASP A 36 1.85 -15.03 -12.03
N LYS A 37 1.00 -15.53 -11.11
CA LYS A 37 -0.01 -14.70 -10.43
C LYS A 37 0.64 -13.60 -9.60
N VAL A 38 1.68 -13.92 -8.83
CA VAL A 38 2.42 -12.93 -8.03
C VAL A 38 3.11 -11.90 -8.91
N ALA A 39 3.79 -12.32 -9.98
CA ALA A 39 4.46 -11.43 -10.91
C ALA A 39 3.46 -10.48 -11.60
N LYS A 40 2.33 -11.02 -12.07
CA LYS A 40 1.25 -10.23 -12.66
C LYS A 40 0.67 -9.22 -11.67
N PHE A 41 0.35 -9.66 -10.45
CA PHE A 41 -0.14 -8.77 -9.40
C PHE A 41 0.84 -7.63 -9.12
N GLY A 42 2.14 -7.94 -9.01
CA GLY A 42 3.19 -6.95 -8.82
C GLY A 42 3.22 -5.92 -9.96
N GLN A 43 3.23 -6.37 -11.21
CA GLN A 43 3.26 -5.47 -12.38
C GLN A 43 2.03 -4.57 -12.47
N GLU A 44 0.83 -5.13 -12.26
CA GLU A 44 -0.43 -4.39 -12.37
C GLU A 44 -0.62 -3.37 -11.24
N ASN A 45 -0.14 -3.68 -10.03
CA ASN A 45 -0.42 -2.87 -8.85
C ASN A 45 0.77 -2.04 -8.36
N TYR A 46 1.99 -2.25 -8.87
CA TYR A 46 3.15 -1.46 -8.47
C TYR A 46 2.99 0.06 -8.62
N PRO A 47 2.36 0.60 -9.69
CA PRO A 47 2.11 2.04 -9.77
C PRO A 47 1.30 2.56 -8.57
N LEU A 48 0.33 1.77 -8.11
CA LEU A 48 -0.50 2.11 -6.97
C LEU A 48 0.27 1.99 -5.66
N ILE A 49 1.02 0.90 -5.48
CA ILE A 49 1.90 0.70 -4.32
C ILE A 49 2.87 1.88 -4.20
N ARG A 50 3.50 2.30 -5.30
CA ARG A 50 4.43 3.43 -5.34
C ARG A 50 3.76 4.74 -4.92
N LYS A 51 2.59 5.05 -5.48
CA LYS A 51 1.80 6.23 -5.11
C LYS A 51 1.48 6.24 -3.62
N TYR A 52 1.00 5.13 -3.06
CA TYR A 52 0.70 5.06 -1.63
C TYR A 52 1.95 5.17 -0.77
N TYR A 53 3.04 4.52 -1.16
CA TYR A 53 4.28 4.55 -0.41
C TYR A 53 4.88 5.95 -0.35
N TYR A 54 5.17 6.56 -1.50
CA TYR A 54 5.88 7.84 -1.56
C TYR A 54 4.94 9.03 -1.35
N ASP A 55 3.88 9.12 -2.14
CA ASP A 55 3.11 10.37 -2.29
C ASP A 55 2.03 10.52 -1.21
N VAL A 56 1.46 9.40 -0.74
CA VAL A 56 0.34 9.41 0.21
C VAL A 56 0.79 9.16 1.65
N LEU A 57 1.61 8.15 1.89
CA LEU A 57 2.06 7.80 3.23
C LEU A 57 3.32 8.57 3.59
N TRP A 58 4.43 8.32 2.88
CA TRP A 58 5.71 8.90 3.24
C TRP A 58 5.64 10.41 3.31
N ASP A 59 5.19 11.10 2.26
CA ASP A 59 5.15 12.57 2.25
C ASP A 59 4.28 13.17 3.36
N LYS A 60 3.17 12.50 3.74
CA LYS A 60 2.25 12.97 4.78
C LYS A 60 2.67 12.58 6.21
N LEU A 61 3.66 11.69 6.39
CA LEU A 61 4.14 11.32 7.72
C LEU A 61 4.88 12.48 8.41
N PRO A 62 4.68 12.68 9.73
CA PRO A 62 5.48 13.64 10.50
C PRO A 62 6.97 13.28 10.48
N ASP A 63 7.85 14.27 10.46
CA ASP A 63 9.30 14.06 10.39
C ASP A 63 9.83 13.16 11.51
N LYS A 64 9.33 13.34 12.74
CA LYS A 64 9.67 12.46 13.87
C LYS A 64 9.36 10.98 13.60
N VAL A 65 8.27 10.69 12.88
CA VAL A 65 7.90 9.30 12.51
C VAL A 65 8.82 8.80 11.40
N LYS A 66 9.14 9.64 10.41
CA LYS A 66 10.11 9.31 9.35
C LYS A 66 11.50 8.99 9.92
N GLU A 67 11.97 9.83 10.85
CA GLU A 67 13.23 9.63 11.56
C GLU A 67 13.27 8.29 12.32
N ASN A 68 12.17 7.91 12.97
CA ASN A 68 12.09 6.60 13.62
C ASN A 68 12.20 5.46 12.61
N ILE A 69 11.49 5.53 11.48
CA ILE A 69 11.52 4.48 10.43
C ILE A 69 12.91 4.35 9.79
N LEU A 70 13.65 5.45 9.61
CA LEU A 70 14.99 5.43 8.99
C LEU A 70 16.11 4.97 9.95
N ASN A 71 15.86 4.98 11.25
CA ASN A 71 16.81 4.56 12.28
C ASN A 71 16.56 3.12 12.77
N GLU A 72 15.51 2.45 12.27
CA GLU A 72 15.24 1.00 12.41
C GLU A 72 15.94 0.20 11.30
#